data_AF-A0A2T4UGZ3-F1
#
_entry.id   AF-A0A2T4UGZ3-F1
#
_cell.length_a   1.000
_cell.length_b   1.000
_cell.length_c   1.000
_cell.angle_alpha   90.00
_cell.angle_beta   90.00
_cell.angle_gamma   90.00
#
_symmetry.space_group_name_H-M   'P 1'
#
loop_
_entity.id
_entity.type
_entity.pdbx_description
1 polymer ?
#
loop_
_entity_poly.entity_id
_entity_poly.type
_entity_poly.pdbx_seq_one_letter_code
_entity_poly.pdbx_strand_id
1 'polypeptide(L)'
;MLGCPDMRLLIGLTTVGVLGCAATATAAPAPVTGGALEWTQANVYETGAPDGTNRTWLGYTTALGPPFTNGTARPTAPATGPTVTAQSARGADATATTSFPVAAGGSWDATTGEGTLEFAGTLSFTSAAHGFTITVSNPRVVVAAGRAQLFASGSGSSGSGQSSSAGATYDRSRPVFDLALPPVSTEGTVTTIAGAAPAIATADMVWPGGSYPAGAGPDRTPNTFGRFTVRVDTAAAAAPVAAPTPPAVVQPVAPVATTPGTTTAPARLGTPRIRCARTRRGGAPRTTCTITTATTVRRVAVTFQGRRVGRAAVRGGVARVELPRKRRRLAFVLQDARGRELGRRTLTVGG
;
A
#
# COMPACT_ATOMS: atom_id res chain seq x y z
N MET A 1 -53.05 43.09 -37.19
CA MET A 1 -51.90 42.76 -38.05
C MET A 1 -50.73 42.35 -37.16
N LEU A 2 -49.96 41.33 -37.60
CA LEU A 2 -48.71 40.79 -37.03
C LEU A 2 -48.93 39.91 -35.79
N GLY A 3 -48.59 38.62 -35.73
CA GLY A 3 -47.85 37.72 -36.62
C GLY A 3 -47.17 36.66 -35.74
N CYS A 4 -47.63 35.41 -35.78
CA CYS A 4 -47.00 34.27 -35.10
C CYS A 4 -45.65 33.93 -35.75
N PRO A 5 -44.59 33.61 -34.98
CA PRO A 5 -43.50 32.81 -35.49
C PRO A 5 -43.76 31.33 -35.21
N ASP A 6 -43.89 30.59 -36.32
CA ASP A 6 -43.83 29.14 -36.43
C ASP A 6 -42.48 28.62 -35.91
N MET A 7 -42.48 27.85 -34.82
CA MET A 7 -41.28 27.17 -34.32
C MET A 7 -41.29 25.71 -34.79
N ARG A 8 -40.68 25.47 -35.96
CA ARG A 8 -40.47 24.13 -36.52
C ARG A 8 -39.48 23.34 -35.65
N LEU A 9 -40.01 22.35 -34.93
CA LEU A 9 -39.25 21.35 -34.19
C LEU A 9 -38.73 20.27 -35.15
N LEU A 10 -37.45 20.32 -35.51
CA LEU A 10 -36.74 19.28 -36.25
C LEU A 10 -36.25 18.19 -35.28
N ILE A 11 -36.95 17.06 -35.25
CA ILE A 11 -36.54 15.84 -34.53
C ILE A 11 -35.47 15.15 -35.38
N GLY A 12 -34.21 15.47 -35.12
CA GLY A 12 -33.05 14.75 -35.68
C GLY A 12 -32.73 13.52 -34.83
N LEU A 13 -33.18 12.35 -35.28
CA LEU A 13 -32.89 11.06 -34.65
C LEU A 13 -31.48 10.60 -35.05
N THR A 14 -30.44 11.05 -34.34
CA THR A 14 -29.07 10.56 -34.50
C THR A 14 -28.88 9.28 -33.69
N THR A 15 -28.93 8.13 -34.35
CA THR A 15 -28.44 6.85 -33.81
C THR A 15 -26.93 6.91 -33.62
N VAL A 16 -26.50 7.36 -32.43
CA VAL A 16 -25.11 7.25 -31.99
C VAL A 16 -24.82 5.77 -31.74
N GLY A 17 -24.15 5.12 -32.71
CA GLY A 17 -23.62 3.78 -32.53
C GLY A 17 -22.61 3.77 -31.39
N VAL A 18 -23.05 3.32 -30.22
CA VAL A 18 -22.19 3.16 -29.05
C VAL A 18 -21.27 1.98 -29.35
N LEU A 19 -20.07 2.28 -29.85
CA LEU A 19 -18.96 1.34 -29.86
C LEU A 19 -18.64 1.01 -28.40
N GLY A 20 -19.30 -0.01 -27.87
CA GLY A 20 -19.04 -0.53 -26.54
C GLY A 20 -17.62 -1.09 -26.51
N CYS A 21 -16.69 -0.34 -25.93
CA CYS A 21 -15.41 -0.91 -25.53
C CYS A 21 -15.71 -2.08 -24.60
N ALA A 22 -15.47 -3.31 -25.08
CA ALA A 22 -15.56 -4.48 -24.22
C ALA A 22 -14.65 -4.22 -23.01
N ALA A 23 -15.26 -4.20 -21.82
CA ALA A 23 -14.51 -4.05 -20.59
C ALA A 23 -13.50 -5.18 -20.54
N THR A 24 -12.22 -4.85 -20.43
CA THR A 24 -11.19 -5.86 -20.20
C THR A 24 -11.56 -6.59 -18.92
N ALA A 25 -11.83 -7.89 -19.03
CA ALA A 25 -12.14 -8.72 -17.89
C ALA A 25 -10.98 -8.61 -16.89
N THR A 26 -11.23 -7.97 -15.75
CA THR A 26 -10.31 -7.97 -14.62
C THR A 26 -10.33 -9.36 -14.03
N ALA A 27 -9.16 -10.00 -13.95
CA ALA A 27 -9.05 -11.30 -13.29
C ALA A 27 -9.58 -11.18 -11.85
N ALA A 28 -10.39 -12.14 -11.43
CA ALA A 28 -10.86 -12.19 -10.05
C ALA A 28 -9.65 -12.34 -9.09
N PRO A 29 -9.71 -11.77 -7.88
CA PRO A 29 -8.69 -12.00 -6.85
C PRO A 29 -8.43 -13.49 -6.64
N ALA A 30 -7.15 -13.89 -6.63
CA ALA A 30 -6.77 -15.28 -6.42
C ALA A 30 -6.84 -15.63 -4.93
N PRO A 31 -7.20 -16.87 -4.56
CA PRO A 31 -7.15 -17.29 -3.16
C PRO A 31 -5.70 -17.30 -2.67
N VAL A 32 -5.51 -16.87 -1.42
CA VAL A 32 -4.22 -16.93 -0.74
C VAL A 32 -3.99 -18.36 -0.26
N THR A 33 -2.83 -18.93 -0.59
CA THR A 33 -2.49 -20.34 -0.29
C THR A 33 -1.33 -20.48 0.67
N GLY A 34 -0.57 -19.41 0.92
CA GLY A 34 0.58 -19.44 1.81
C GLY A 34 1.19 -18.07 2.06
N GLY A 35 2.26 -18.06 2.85
CA GLY A 35 3.00 -16.87 3.23
C GLY A 35 2.95 -16.56 4.73
N ALA A 36 3.34 -15.34 5.09
CA ALA A 36 3.38 -14.88 6.48
C ALA A 36 3.32 -13.36 6.59
N LEU A 37 2.84 -12.90 7.74
CA LEU A 37 3.05 -11.55 8.25
C LEU A 37 4.20 -11.60 9.25
N GLU A 38 5.30 -10.91 8.94
CA GLU A 38 6.44 -10.77 9.83
C GLU A 38 6.42 -9.40 10.49
N TRP A 39 6.44 -9.37 11.82
CA TRP A 39 6.55 -8.15 12.61
C TRP A 39 7.93 -8.07 13.25
N THR A 40 8.79 -7.21 12.69
CA THR A 40 10.15 -6.98 13.19
C THR A 40 10.22 -5.72 14.04
N GLN A 41 10.79 -5.83 15.24
CA GLN A 41 11.02 -4.71 16.15
C GLN A 41 12.46 -4.76 16.66
N ALA A 42 13.12 -3.60 16.78
CA ALA A 42 14.38 -3.52 17.53
C ALA A 42 14.09 -3.61 19.04
N ASN A 43 15.01 -4.17 19.81
CA ASN A 43 14.93 -4.28 21.26
C ASN A 43 15.75 -3.16 21.90
N VAL A 44 15.27 -1.92 21.74
CA VAL A 44 15.98 -0.72 22.21
C VAL A 44 15.02 0.25 22.89
N TYR A 45 15.43 0.75 24.06
CA TYR A 45 14.74 1.81 24.77
C TYR A 45 15.73 2.66 25.54
N GLU A 46 15.99 3.85 25.01
CA GLU A 46 16.89 4.86 25.59
C GLU A 46 16.06 6.04 26.10
N THR A 47 16.05 6.23 27.43
CA THR A 47 15.28 7.31 28.08
C THR A 47 15.74 8.70 27.67
N GLY A 48 17.02 8.87 27.33
CA GLY A 48 17.58 10.15 26.85
C GLY A 48 17.54 10.33 25.33
N ALA A 49 17.15 9.31 24.55
CA ALA A 49 17.14 9.42 23.10
C ALA A 49 16.05 10.39 22.62
N PRO A 50 16.28 11.12 21.53
CA PRO A 50 15.24 11.92 20.91
C PRO A 50 14.01 11.08 20.60
N ASP A 51 12.85 11.71 20.68
CA ASP A 51 11.59 11.12 20.31
C ASP A 51 11.62 10.48 18.91
N GLY A 52 11.01 9.31 18.76
CA GLY A 52 10.96 8.58 17.49
C GLY A 52 12.27 7.90 17.08
N THR A 53 13.27 7.82 17.96
CA THR A 53 14.53 7.11 17.69
C THR A 53 14.62 5.79 18.47
N ASN A 54 15.67 5.58 19.26
CA ASN A 54 16.02 4.37 20.03
C ASN A 54 15.03 4.05 21.17
N ARG A 55 13.72 4.19 20.92
CA ARG A 55 12.62 3.85 21.82
C ARG A 55 11.59 3.06 21.02
N THR A 56 11.52 1.77 21.29
CA THR A 56 10.64 0.83 20.60
C THR A 56 9.66 0.23 21.60
N TRP A 57 8.48 -0.20 21.14
CA TRP A 57 7.51 -0.85 22.01
C TRP A 57 8.07 -2.15 22.62
N LEU A 58 8.77 -2.94 21.80
CA LEU A 58 9.50 -4.11 22.27
C LEU A 58 10.51 -3.74 23.35
N GLY A 59 11.40 -2.78 23.07
CA GLY A 59 12.43 -2.35 24.01
C GLY A 59 11.87 -1.73 25.29
N TYR A 60 10.74 -1.01 25.21
CA TYR A 60 10.02 -0.52 26.38
C TYR A 60 9.55 -1.70 27.22
N THR A 61 8.83 -2.64 26.60
CA THR A 61 8.25 -3.82 27.26
C THR A 61 9.29 -4.68 27.95
N THR A 62 10.51 -4.76 27.43
CA THR A 62 11.56 -5.64 27.96
C THR A 62 12.68 -4.88 28.66
N ALA A 63 12.56 -3.57 28.93
CA ALA A 63 13.64 -2.83 29.57
C ALA A 63 13.88 -3.22 31.04
N LEU A 64 15.15 -3.24 31.45
CA LEU A 64 15.62 -3.53 32.82
C LEU A 64 15.74 -2.25 33.67
N GLY A 65 15.25 -2.29 34.91
CA GLY A 65 15.42 -1.25 35.94
C GLY A 65 14.26 -0.26 36.03
N PRO A 66 14.22 0.68 36.99
CA PRO A 66 13.22 1.75 37.00
C PRO A 66 13.48 2.76 35.87
N PRO A 67 12.45 3.34 35.22
CA PRO A 67 11.00 3.14 35.40
C PRO A 67 10.43 2.02 34.51
N PHE A 68 11.25 1.06 34.09
CA PHE A 68 10.92 0.10 33.06
C PHE A 68 10.06 -1.07 33.56
N THR A 69 9.55 -1.81 32.59
CA THR A 69 8.51 -2.83 32.75
C THR A 69 9.05 -4.19 33.18
N ASN A 70 10.32 -4.50 32.92
CA ASN A 70 10.90 -5.85 33.10
C ASN A 70 9.98 -6.96 32.56
N GLY A 71 9.38 -6.69 31.40
CA GLY A 71 8.33 -7.52 30.81
C GLY A 71 8.87 -8.56 29.84
N THR A 72 7.94 -9.15 29.09
CA THR A 72 8.21 -10.21 28.11
C THR A 72 7.39 -9.98 26.85
N ALA A 73 7.99 -10.19 25.69
CA ALA A 73 7.29 -10.34 24.42
C ALA A 73 7.38 -11.80 23.98
N ARG A 74 6.25 -12.48 23.76
CA ARG A 74 6.21 -13.92 23.48
C ARG A 74 5.21 -14.25 22.36
N PRO A 75 5.65 -14.85 21.25
CA PRO A 75 4.74 -15.44 20.28
C PRO A 75 4.14 -16.75 20.82
N THR A 76 2.89 -17.00 20.46
CA THR A 76 2.14 -18.24 20.76
C THR A 76 1.61 -18.80 19.45
N ALA A 77 1.69 -20.13 19.33
CA ALA A 77 1.36 -20.87 18.12
C ALA A 77 -0.02 -20.51 17.54
N PRO A 78 -0.17 -20.54 16.20
CA PRO A 78 0.87 -20.90 15.22
C PRO A 78 1.87 -19.78 14.90
N ALA A 79 1.82 -18.63 15.58
CA ALA A 79 2.88 -17.63 15.44
C ALA A 79 4.20 -18.16 16.02
N THR A 80 5.31 -17.77 15.39
CA THR A 80 6.66 -18.18 15.76
C THR A 80 7.58 -16.98 15.93
N GLY A 81 8.72 -17.18 16.58
CA GLY A 81 9.70 -16.13 16.87
C GLY A 81 10.34 -16.31 18.23
N PRO A 82 11.34 -15.49 18.59
CA PRO A 82 11.96 -15.56 19.90
C PRO A 82 11.02 -15.02 20.99
N THR A 83 11.11 -15.60 22.18
CA THR A 83 10.65 -14.90 23.39
C THR A 83 11.71 -13.88 23.76
N VAL A 84 11.32 -12.60 23.87
CA VAL A 84 12.21 -11.51 24.25
C VAL A 84 11.91 -11.13 25.69
N THR A 85 12.91 -11.21 26.55
CA THR A 85 12.84 -10.80 27.95
C THR A 85 13.83 -9.68 28.20
N ALA A 86 13.92 -9.24 29.46
CA ALA A 86 14.85 -8.22 29.86
C ALA A 86 16.33 -8.64 29.81
N GLN A 87 16.60 -9.94 29.70
CA GLN A 87 17.94 -10.52 29.55
C GLN A 87 18.34 -10.74 28.07
N SER A 88 17.42 -10.54 27.13
CA SER A 88 17.72 -10.67 25.70
C SER A 88 18.66 -9.56 25.22
N ALA A 89 19.38 -9.81 24.11
CA ALA A 89 20.26 -8.82 23.49
C ALA A 89 19.51 -7.51 23.18
N ARG A 90 20.16 -6.36 23.39
CA ARG A 90 19.57 -5.02 23.28
C ARG A 90 20.35 -4.11 22.35
N GLY A 91 19.72 -3.04 21.89
CA GLY A 91 20.29 -2.04 20.99
C GLY A 91 19.57 -1.99 19.64
N ALA A 92 19.89 -1.00 18.83
CA ALA A 92 19.22 -0.76 17.55
C ALA A 92 19.36 -1.94 16.57
N ASP A 93 20.47 -2.67 16.64
CA ASP A 93 20.75 -3.84 15.79
C ASP A 93 20.18 -5.16 16.37
N ALA A 94 19.77 -5.16 17.64
CA ALA A 94 19.16 -6.33 18.27
C ALA A 94 17.67 -6.38 17.92
N THR A 95 17.34 -7.04 16.81
CA THR A 95 15.95 -7.15 16.34
C THR A 95 15.33 -8.49 16.68
N ALA A 96 14.01 -8.49 16.92
CA ALA A 96 13.19 -9.67 17.05
C ALA A 96 12.06 -9.64 16.01
N THR A 97 11.85 -10.76 15.33
CA THR A 97 10.78 -10.92 14.35
C THR A 97 9.80 -11.98 14.84
N THR A 98 8.53 -11.60 14.96
CA THR A 98 7.43 -12.55 15.11
C THR A 98 6.83 -12.84 13.73
N SER A 99 6.70 -14.10 13.37
CA SER A 99 6.09 -14.55 12.12
C SER A 99 4.71 -15.16 12.39
N PHE A 100 3.68 -14.56 11.81
CA PHE A 100 2.31 -15.07 11.81
C PHE A 100 2.06 -15.76 10.47
N PRO A 101 1.93 -17.09 10.41
CA PRO A 101 1.65 -17.78 9.17
C PRO A 101 0.28 -17.40 8.63
N VAL A 102 0.12 -17.46 7.31
CA VAL A 102 -1.18 -17.32 6.65
C VAL A 102 -2.15 -18.35 7.20
N ALA A 103 -3.37 -17.89 7.49
CA ALA A 103 -4.50 -18.70 7.89
C ALA A 103 -5.42 -18.98 6.68
N ALA A 104 -6.36 -19.91 6.85
CA ALA A 104 -7.38 -20.15 5.82
C ALA A 104 -8.23 -18.89 5.58
N GLY A 105 -8.46 -18.59 4.31
CA GLY A 105 -9.24 -17.42 3.87
C GLY A 105 -8.38 -16.33 3.25
N GLY A 106 -9.05 -15.26 2.84
CA GLY A 106 -8.41 -14.16 2.12
C GLY A 106 -8.29 -14.38 0.62
N SER A 107 -7.97 -13.29 -0.07
CA SER A 107 -7.82 -13.23 -1.52
C SER A 107 -6.89 -12.08 -1.88
N TRP A 108 -6.12 -12.24 -2.94
CA TRP A 108 -5.17 -11.26 -3.42
C TRP A 108 -5.25 -11.10 -4.93
N ASP A 109 -5.41 -9.87 -5.40
CA ASP A 109 -5.28 -9.50 -6.80
C ASP A 109 -3.90 -8.88 -7.03
N ALA A 110 -3.00 -9.65 -7.65
CA ALA A 110 -1.65 -9.20 -7.96
C ALA A 110 -1.60 -8.05 -8.98
N THR A 111 -2.68 -7.84 -9.76
CA THR A 111 -2.76 -6.77 -10.75
C THR A 111 -3.01 -5.42 -10.09
N THR A 112 -3.96 -5.38 -9.15
CA THR A 112 -4.33 -4.16 -8.42
C THR A 112 -3.49 -3.97 -7.16
N GLY A 113 -2.91 -5.05 -6.62
CA GLY A 113 -2.24 -5.07 -5.32
C GLY A 113 -3.23 -4.94 -4.16
N GLU A 114 -4.47 -5.39 -4.35
CA GLU A 114 -5.56 -5.30 -3.38
C GLU A 114 -5.99 -6.69 -2.91
N GLY A 115 -6.52 -6.76 -1.70
CA GLY A 115 -6.95 -8.03 -1.14
C GLY A 115 -7.15 -8.02 0.37
N THR A 116 -7.53 -9.17 0.89
CA THR A 116 -7.59 -9.47 2.32
C THR A 116 -6.70 -10.66 2.61
N LEU A 117 -5.88 -10.55 3.64
CA LEU A 117 -4.91 -11.56 4.05
C LEU A 117 -5.19 -11.93 5.50
N GLU A 118 -5.41 -13.21 5.76
CA GLU A 118 -5.69 -13.76 7.09
C GLU A 118 -4.44 -14.41 7.64
N PHE A 119 -4.11 -14.15 8.91
CA PHE A 119 -2.96 -14.73 9.60
C PHE A 119 -3.38 -15.32 10.94
N ALA A 120 -2.65 -16.33 11.40
CA ALA A 120 -2.94 -17.03 12.64
C ALA A 120 -1.83 -16.85 13.69
N GLY A 121 -2.21 -17.01 14.96
CA GLY A 121 -1.30 -16.96 16.10
C GLY A 121 -1.40 -15.67 16.89
N THR A 122 -0.64 -15.59 17.97
CA THR A 122 -0.72 -14.47 18.92
C THR A 122 0.67 -13.98 19.28
N LEU A 123 0.84 -12.66 19.39
CA LEU A 123 1.98 -12.04 20.07
C LEU A 123 1.48 -11.40 21.37
N SER A 124 2.08 -11.76 22.50
CA SER A 124 1.77 -11.20 23.82
C SER A 124 2.91 -10.32 24.32
N PHE A 125 2.57 -9.16 24.89
CA PHE A 125 3.45 -8.27 25.63
C PHE A 125 2.94 -8.18 27.06
N THR A 126 3.74 -8.61 28.03
CA THR A 126 3.35 -8.65 29.44
C THR A 126 4.33 -7.89 30.29
N SER A 127 3.85 -7.13 31.27
CA SER A 127 4.65 -6.46 32.29
C SER A 127 3.94 -6.54 33.63
N ALA A 128 4.51 -7.30 34.57
CA ALA A 128 4.00 -7.32 35.93
C ALA A 128 4.22 -5.96 36.63
N ALA A 129 5.38 -5.32 36.40
CA ALA A 129 5.71 -4.06 37.03
C ALA A 129 4.77 -2.92 36.65
N HIS A 130 4.20 -2.96 35.43
CA HIS A 130 3.25 -1.95 34.93
C HIS A 130 1.83 -2.51 34.78
N GLY A 131 1.58 -3.74 35.26
CA GLY A 131 0.25 -4.35 35.32
C GLY A 131 -0.45 -4.58 33.98
N PHE A 132 0.27 -4.67 32.85
CA PHE A 132 -0.37 -4.87 31.54
C PHE A 132 -0.13 -6.26 30.94
N THR A 133 -1.12 -6.72 30.18
CA THR A 133 -1.02 -7.84 29.23
C THR A 133 -1.72 -7.43 27.94
N ILE A 134 -0.94 -7.22 26.89
CA ILE A 134 -1.42 -6.82 25.57
C ILE A 134 -1.20 -7.97 24.61
N THR A 135 -2.24 -8.38 23.89
CA THR A 135 -2.17 -9.45 22.90
C THR A 135 -2.64 -8.97 21.55
N VAL A 136 -1.92 -9.37 20.49
CA VAL A 136 -2.33 -9.21 19.10
C VAL A 136 -2.51 -10.60 18.51
N SER A 137 -3.77 -11.01 18.37
CA SER A 137 -4.20 -12.35 17.97
C SER A 137 -4.88 -12.35 16.63
N ASN A 138 -4.50 -13.32 15.79
CA ASN A 138 -5.01 -13.55 14.45
C ASN A 138 -5.09 -12.25 13.64
N PRO A 139 -3.96 -11.70 13.19
CA PRO A 139 -3.97 -10.49 12.36
C PRO A 139 -4.73 -10.71 11.05
N ARG A 140 -5.38 -9.65 10.56
CA ARG A 140 -5.96 -9.57 9.21
C ARG A 140 -5.49 -8.29 8.55
N VAL A 141 -4.83 -8.40 7.41
CA VAL A 141 -4.41 -7.24 6.62
C VAL A 141 -5.39 -7.04 5.47
N VAL A 142 -5.96 -5.84 5.37
CA VAL A 142 -6.81 -5.44 4.23
C VAL A 142 -6.06 -4.38 3.43
N VAL A 143 -5.88 -4.62 2.14
CA VAL A 143 -5.28 -3.67 1.19
C VAL A 143 -6.34 -3.27 0.18
N ALA A 144 -6.72 -1.99 0.16
CA ALA A 144 -7.73 -1.46 -0.73
C ALA A 144 -7.47 0.02 -1.04
N ALA A 145 -7.66 0.41 -2.30
CA ALA A 145 -7.51 1.77 -2.78
C ALA A 145 -6.17 2.42 -2.38
N GLY A 146 -5.08 1.65 -2.42
CA GLY A 146 -3.73 2.11 -2.06
C GLY A 146 -3.51 2.36 -0.56
N ARG A 147 -4.41 1.90 0.30
CA ARG A 147 -4.25 1.89 1.76
C ARG A 147 -4.14 0.46 2.26
N ALA A 148 -3.40 0.26 3.34
CA ALA A 148 -3.41 -1.00 4.06
C ALA A 148 -3.71 -0.78 5.54
N GLN A 149 -4.51 -1.68 6.10
CA GLN A 149 -4.88 -1.66 7.50
C GLN A 149 -4.72 -3.05 8.10
N LEU A 150 -4.19 -3.12 9.31
CA LEU A 150 -4.09 -4.33 10.11
C LEU A 150 -5.19 -4.32 11.16
N PHE A 151 -6.05 -5.32 11.12
CA PHE A 151 -7.04 -5.67 12.12
C PHE A 151 -6.50 -6.84 12.93
N ALA A 152 -6.90 -6.96 14.19
CA ALA A 152 -6.60 -8.13 15.02
C ALA A 152 -7.68 -8.26 16.09
N SER A 153 -7.60 -9.33 16.86
CA SER A 153 -8.32 -9.48 18.13
C SER A 153 -7.32 -9.56 19.27
N GLY A 154 -7.78 -9.46 20.52
CA GLY A 154 -6.92 -9.71 21.67
C GLY A 154 -7.38 -8.97 22.91
N SER A 155 -6.40 -8.64 23.75
CA SER A 155 -6.54 -7.86 24.97
C SER A 155 -5.64 -6.63 24.86
N GLY A 156 -6.18 -5.46 25.15
CA GLY A 156 -5.44 -4.22 25.23
C GLY A 156 -5.18 -3.79 26.67
N SER A 157 -4.55 -2.63 26.80
CA SER A 157 -4.55 -1.85 28.03
C SER A 157 -5.33 -0.57 27.76
N SER A 158 -6.44 -0.37 28.46
CA SER A 158 -7.20 0.89 28.39
C SER A 158 -6.76 1.82 29.51
N GLY A 159 -6.55 3.12 29.26
CA GLY A 159 -6.15 4.11 30.28
C GLY A 159 -4.64 4.33 30.45
N SER A 160 -4.27 5.45 31.10
CA SER A 160 -2.88 5.85 31.39
C SER A 160 -2.55 5.66 32.87
N GLY A 161 -1.36 5.13 33.20
CA GLY A 161 -0.90 5.00 34.58
C GLY A 161 -1.53 3.84 35.36
N GLN A 162 -1.58 3.95 36.69
CA GLN A 162 -2.12 2.89 37.58
C GLN A 162 -3.62 2.61 37.41
N SER A 163 -4.35 3.48 36.72
CA SER A 163 -5.78 3.32 36.41
C SER A 163 -6.03 2.66 35.06
N SER A 164 -5.01 2.05 34.45
CA SER A 164 -5.23 1.31 33.22
C SER A 164 -6.07 0.05 33.49
N SER A 165 -7.25 -0.07 32.88
CA SER A 165 -7.98 -1.32 32.81
C SER A 165 -7.25 -2.24 31.84
N ALA A 166 -6.27 -2.96 32.38
CA ALA A 166 -5.59 -4.05 31.72
C ALA A 166 -6.59 -5.14 31.33
N GLY A 167 -6.42 -5.71 30.13
CA GLY A 167 -7.21 -6.85 29.70
C GLY A 167 -8.52 -6.52 28.99
N ALA A 168 -8.77 -5.25 28.64
CA ALA A 168 -9.93 -4.89 27.82
C ALA A 168 -9.87 -5.65 26.49
N THR A 169 -10.86 -6.50 26.21
CA THR A 169 -10.87 -7.29 24.99
C THR A 169 -11.26 -6.43 23.80
N TYR A 170 -10.68 -6.74 22.64
CA TYR A 170 -11.03 -6.12 21.37
C TYR A 170 -11.08 -7.17 20.26
N ASP A 171 -11.81 -6.86 19.20
CA ASP A 171 -11.98 -7.72 18.04
C ASP A 171 -11.56 -7.02 16.75
N ARG A 172 -11.80 -7.70 15.62
CA ARG A 172 -11.42 -7.22 14.28
C ARG A 172 -12.40 -6.19 13.69
N SER A 173 -13.31 -5.61 14.48
CA SER A 173 -14.26 -4.59 14.00
C SER A 173 -13.58 -3.26 13.66
N ARG A 174 -12.42 -2.97 14.25
CA ARG A 174 -11.64 -1.75 14.04
C ARG A 174 -10.17 -2.06 13.75
N PRO A 175 -9.48 -1.25 12.94
CA PRO A 175 -8.07 -1.45 12.66
C PRO A 175 -7.20 -1.11 13.88
N VAL A 176 -6.19 -1.93 14.13
CA VAL A 176 -5.12 -1.67 15.11
C VAL A 176 -4.11 -0.71 14.51
N PHE A 177 -3.67 -0.97 13.27
CA PHE A 177 -2.70 -0.15 12.57
C PHE A 177 -3.16 0.24 11.16
N ASP A 178 -2.86 1.47 10.77
CA ASP A 178 -2.70 1.87 9.38
C ASP A 178 -1.27 1.55 8.96
N LEU A 179 -1.10 0.94 7.79
CA LEU A 179 0.19 0.52 7.27
C LEU A 179 0.58 1.38 6.08
N ALA A 180 1.68 2.11 6.23
CA ALA A 180 2.29 2.83 5.10
C ALA A 180 3.01 1.83 4.19
N LEU A 181 2.40 1.54 3.04
CA LEU A 181 2.90 0.53 2.11
C LEU A 181 4.13 1.00 1.30
N PRO A 182 5.24 0.25 1.32
CA PRO A 182 6.32 0.39 0.35
C PRO A 182 5.90 -0.18 -1.02
N PRO A 183 6.73 -0.06 -2.08
CA PRO A 183 6.48 -0.76 -3.32
C PRO A 183 6.34 -2.26 -3.10
N VAL A 184 5.35 -2.84 -3.76
CA VAL A 184 5.11 -4.28 -3.80
C VAL A 184 6.04 -4.90 -4.85
N SER A 185 6.64 -6.03 -4.53
CA SER A 185 7.39 -6.86 -5.48
C SER A 185 6.66 -8.18 -5.69
N THR A 186 6.50 -8.62 -6.94
CA THR A 186 5.86 -9.88 -7.29
C THR A 186 6.80 -10.71 -8.17
N GLU A 187 6.98 -11.96 -7.81
CA GLU A 187 7.75 -12.96 -8.55
C GLU A 187 6.94 -14.25 -8.65
N GLY A 188 6.47 -14.57 -9.86
CA GLY A 188 5.54 -15.68 -10.05
C GLY A 188 4.24 -15.50 -9.26
N THR A 189 3.90 -16.48 -8.43
CA THR A 189 2.73 -16.46 -7.54
C THR A 189 2.99 -15.83 -6.17
N VAL A 190 4.23 -15.38 -5.94
CA VAL A 190 4.66 -14.81 -4.65
C VAL A 190 4.65 -13.28 -4.74
N THR A 191 3.95 -12.65 -3.81
CA THR A 191 3.94 -11.20 -3.62
C THR A 191 4.54 -10.85 -2.26
N THR A 192 5.44 -9.87 -2.25
CA THR A 192 6.11 -9.38 -1.04
C THR A 192 5.93 -7.87 -0.88
N ILE A 193 5.55 -7.46 0.33
CA ILE A 193 5.44 -6.08 0.80
C ILE A 193 6.42 -5.93 1.97
N ALA A 194 7.66 -5.53 1.70
CA ALA A 194 8.72 -5.48 2.70
C ALA A 194 8.88 -4.09 3.33
N GLY A 195 8.71 -3.99 4.65
CA GLY A 195 8.95 -2.76 5.41
C GLY A 195 7.75 -1.81 5.48
N ALA A 196 6.53 -2.34 5.55
CA ALA A 196 5.34 -1.57 5.85
C ALA A 196 5.43 -0.97 7.25
N ALA A 197 5.33 0.35 7.34
CA ALA A 197 5.51 1.06 8.60
C ALA A 197 4.15 1.25 9.30
N PRO A 198 3.99 0.77 10.54
CA PRO A 198 2.72 0.88 11.25
C PRO A 198 2.52 2.22 11.93
N ALA A 199 1.30 2.73 11.85
CA ALA A 199 0.78 3.81 12.68
C ALA A 199 -0.53 3.35 13.32
N ILE A 200 -0.76 3.70 14.58
CA ILE A 200 -1.97 3.33 15.32
C ILE A 200 -3.18 3.88 14.60
N ALA A 201 -4.11 3.02 14.20
CA ALA A 201 -5.34 3.46 13.55
C ALA A 201 -6.43 3.83 14.59
N THR A 202 -6.48 3.07 15.68
CA THR A 202 -7.47 3.26 16.75
C THR A 202 -6.79 3.53 18.08
N ALA A 203 -6.94 4.76 18.59
CA ALA A 203 -6.48 5.14 19.92
C ALA A 203 -7.19 4.33 21.02
N ASP A 204 -6.49 4.13 22.15
CA ASP A 204 -7.00 3.57 23.40
C ASP A 204 -7.63 2.16 23.32
N MET A 205 -7.44 1.45 22.20
CA MET A 205 -7.99 0.10 21.99
C MET A 205 -7.02 -1.00 22.43
N VAL A 206 -5.78 -0.95 21.94
CA VAL A 206 -4.77 -2.00 22.19
C VAL A 206 -3.69 -1.49 23.15
N TRP A 207 -3.20 -0.29 22.88
CA TRP A 207 -2.07 0.32 23.55
C TRP A 207 -2.54 1.19 24.73
N PRO A 208 -1.73 1.33 25.80
CA PRO A 208 -2.10 2.11 26.98
C PRO A 208 -2.67 3.47 26.62
N GLY A 209 -3.91 3.70 27.06
CA GLY A 209 -4.69 4.85 26.65
C GLY A 209 -4.03 6.17 27.04
N GLY A 210 -4.24 7.22 26.23
CA GLY A 210 -3.66 8.56 26.44
C GLY A 210 -2.18 8.70 26.09
N SER A 211 -1.42 7.61 25.96
CA SER A 211 0.00 7.65 25.56
C SER A 211 0.22 7.53 24.04
N TYR A 212 -0.79 7.01 23.32
CA TYR A 212 -0.68 6.66 21.91
C TYR A 212 -1.94 7.07 21.11
N PRO A 213 -2.00 8.31 20.59
CA PRO A 213 -3.11 8.74 19.75
C PRO A 213 -3.12 8.02 18.40
N ALA A 214 -4.26 8.07 17.70
CA ALA A 214 -4.32 7.64 16.30
C ALA A 214 -3.31 8.43 15.45
N GLY A 215 -2.66 7.74 14.51
CA GLY A 215 -1.53 8.22 13.73
C GLY A 215 -0.18 8.11 14.44
N ALA A 216 -0.11 7.72 15.71
CA ALA A 216 1.17 7.42 16.38
C ALA A 216 1.83 6.22 15.70
N GLY A 217 2.97 6.44 15.05
CA GLY A 217 3.60 5.48 14.14
C GLY A 217 5.11 5.70 14.06
N PRO A 218 5.81 5.15 13.04
CA PRO A 218 7.15 4.55 13.17
C PRO A 218 8.25 5.49 13.70
N ASP A 219 8.04 6.81 13.68
CA ASP A 219 9.00 7.84 14.08
C ASP A 219 8.44 8.75 15.20
N ARG A 220 7.52 8.30 16.06
CA ARG A 220 6.89 9.11 17.12
C ARG A 220 7.06 8.58 18.55
N THR A 221 6.91 9.52 19.48
CA THR A 221 6.97 9.41 20.94
C THR A 221 5.82 8.59 21.55
N PRO A 222 6.07 7.83 22.63
CA PRO A 222 7.40 7.51 23.14
C PRO A 222 8.08 6.40 22.34
N ASN A 223 7.33 5.56 21.60
CA ASN A 223 7.84 4.32 21.03
C ASN A 223 7.44 4.08 19.57
N THR A 224 8.39 3.53 18.81
CA THR A 224 8.15 2.97 17.47
C THR A 224 7.63 1.54 17.58
N PHE A 225 6.81 1.12 16.61
CA PHE A 225 6.25 -0.25 16.52
C PHE A 225 7.00 -1.12 15.50
N GLY A 226 8.22 -0.74 15.12
CA GLY A 226 9.02 -1.49 14.14
C GLY A 226 8.44 -1.45 12.73
N ARG A 227 8.47 -2.60 12.04
CA ARG A 227 8.01 -2.74 10.65
C ARG A 227 7.36 -4.09 10.41
N PHE A 228 6.48 -4.11 9.42
CA PHE A 228 5.86 -5.33 8.91
C PHE A 228 6.45 -5.72 7.55
N THR A 229 6.67 -7.01 7.34
CA THR A 229 6.85 -7.61 6.02
C THR A 229 5.70 -8.56 5.77
N VAL A 230 5.04 -8.44 4.62
CA VAL A 230 3.99 -9.36 4.21
C VAL A 230 4.49 -10.16 3.04
N ARG A 231 4.48 -11.48 3.14
CA ARG A 231 4.67 -12.38 2.00
C ARG A 231 3.37 -13.15 1.79
N VAL A 232 2.94 -13.22 0.53
CA VAL A 232 1.68 -13.86 0.11
C VAL A 232 2.00 -14.77 -1.06
N ASP A 233 1.71 -16.05 -0.89
CA ASP A 233 1.68 -17.01 -1.98
C ASP A 233 0.21 -17.16 -2.42
N THR A 234 -0.05 -17.05 -3.72
CA THR A 234 -1.40 -17.19 -4.29
C THR A 234 -1.51 -18.47 -5.09
N ALA A 235 -2.73 -19.03 -5.20
CA ALA A 235 -2.97 -20.07 -6.19
C ALA A 235 -2.67 -19.52 -7.59
N ALA A 236 -2.17 -20.38 -8.48
CA ALA A 236 -2.07 -20.02 -9.88
C ALA A 236 -3.43 -19.54 -10.38
N ALA A 237 -3.46 -18.40 -11.08
CA ALA A 237 -4.69 -17.89 -11.65
C ALA A 237 -5.31 -19.02 -12.49
N ALA A 238 -6.57 -19.37 -12.18
CA ALA A 238 -7.30 -20.30 -13.02
C ALA A 238 -7.24 -19.76 -14.45
N ALA A 239 -6.91 -20.63 -15.41
CA ALA A 239 -6.94 -20.25 -16.81
C ALA A 239 -8.29 -19.58 -17.09
N PRO A 240 -8.32 -18.44 -17.81
CA PRO A 240 -9.57 -17.77 -18.10
C PRO A 240 -10.50 -18.81 -18.72
N VAL A 241 -11.62 -19.09 -18.05
CA VAL A 241 -12.65 -19.97 -18.59
C VAL A 241 -13.05 -19.33 -19.91
N ALA A 242 -12.78 -20.02 -21.02
CA ALA A 242 -13.13 -19.52 -22.33
C ALA A 242 -14.61 -19.11 -22.27
N ALA A 243 -14.89 -17.84 -22.59
CA ALA A 243 -16.26 -17.37 -22.63
C ALA A 243 -17.05 -18.37 -23.50
N PRO A 244 -18.23 -18.82 -23.06
CA PRO A 244 -19.03 -19.73 -23.87
C PRO A 244 -19.14 -19.11 -25.26
N THR A 245 -18.73 -19.87 -26.28
CA THR A 245 -18.86 -19.43 -27.66
C THR A 245 -20.32 -19.04 -27.83
N PRO A 246 -20.63 -17.78 -28.20
CA PRO A 246 -22.02 -17.39 -28.41
C PRO A 246 -22.66 -18.42 -29.35
N PRO A 247 -23.89 -18.87 -29.09
CA PRO A 247 -24.59 -19.74 -30.02
C PRO A 247 -24.51 -19.08 -31.40
N ALA A 248 -24.15 -19.87 -32.42
CA ALA A 248 -24.03 -19.38 -33.78
C ALA A 248 -25.32 -18.64 -34.11
N VAL A 249 -25.23 -17.32 -34.27
CA VAL A 249 -26.35 -16.53 -34.74
C VAL A 249 -26.60 -17.02 -36.16
N VAL A 250 -27.72 -17.72 -36.35
CA VAL A 250 -28.22 -18.05 -37.69
C VAL A 250 -28.50 -16.71 -38.36
N GLN A 251 -27.53 -16.21 -39.14
CA GLN A 251 -27.71 -14.98 -39.88
C GLN A 251 -28.76 -15.22 -40.98
N PRO A 252 -29.82 -14.41 -41.08
CA PRO A 252 -30.60 -14.37 -42.30
C PRO A 252 -29.71 -13.94 -43.47
N VAL A 253 -29.79 -14.67 -44.58
CA VAL A 253 -29.03 -14.42 -45.82
C VAL A 253 -29.34 -13.00 -46.31
N ALA A 254 -28.36 -12.11 -46.23
CA ALA A 254 -28.40 -10.75 -46.78
C ALA A 254 -27.38 -10.63 -47.92
N PRO A 255 -27.65 -9.77 -48.93
CA PRO A 255 -26.94 -9.73 -50.20
C PRO A 255 -25.49 -9.23 -50.09
N VAL A 256 -24.71 -9.69 -51.05
CA VAL A 256 -23.28 -9.41 -51.30
C VAL A 256 -22.98 -7.92 -51.16
N ALA A 257 -22.15 -7.57 -50.16
CA ALA A 257 -21.51 -6.26 -50.06
C ALA A 257 -20.01 -6.41 -49.74
N THR A 258 -19.23 -5.76 -50.60
CA THR A 258 -17.80 -5.45 -50.61
C THR A 258 -17.04 -5.42 -49.28
N THR A 259 -15.95 -6.19 -49.20
CA THR A 259 -14.79 -6.00 -48.29
C THR A 259 -13.84 -4.89 -48.81
N PRO A 260 -12.84 -4.41 -48.04
CA PRO A 260 -12.66 -4.37 -46.58
C PRO A 260 -12.15 -3.00 -46.04
N GLY A 261 -12.55 -2.62 -44.82
CA GLY A 261 -11.94 -1.51 -44.08
C GLY A 261 -11.11 -2.02 -42.90
N THR A 262 -9.79 -2.10 -43.06
CA THR A 262 -8.83 -2.47 -42.02
C THR A 262 -8.89 -1.46 -40.88
N THR A 263 -9.56 -1.81 -39.78
CA THR A 263 -9.64 -0.94 -38.60
C THR A 263 -8.43 -1.22 -37.71
N THR A 264 -7.45 -0.32 -37.76
CA THR A 264 -6.24 -0.34 -36.95
C THR A 264 -6.60 -0.32 -35.47
N ALA A 265 -6.26 -1.39 -34.75
CA ALA A 265 -6.42 -1.46 -33.29
C ALA A 265 -5.73 -0.26 -32.60
N PRO A 266 -6.32 0.32 -31.54
CA PRO A 266 -5.71 1.44 -30.84
C PRO A 266 -4.34 1.02 -30.29
N ALA A 267 -3.30 1.71 -30.75
CA ALA A 267 -1.93 1.46 -30.34
C ALA A 267 -1.85 1.50 -28.81
N ARG A 268 -1.43 0.38 -28.20
CA ARG A 268 -1.12 0.31 -26.76
C ARG A 268 -0.19 1.47 -26.43
N LEU A 269 -0.59 2.31 -25.46
CA LEU A 269 0.24 3.38 -24.90
C LEU A 269 1.57 2.78 -24.48
N GLY A 270 2.62 3.04 -25.27
CA GLY A 270 3.96 2.56 -24.96
C GLY A 270 4.39 3.03 -23.58
N THR A 271 4.98 2.12 -22.79
CA THR A 271 5.51 2.44 -21.46
C THR A 271 6.46 3.63 -21.56
N PRO A 272 6.25 4.72 -20.80
CA PRO A 272 7.11 5.90 -20.85
C PRO A 272 8.54 5.52 -20.45
N ARG A 273 9.52 5.96 -21.23
CA ARG A 273 10.93 5.79 -20.89
C ARG A 273 11.41 7.00 -20.12
N ILE A 274 11.94 6.79 -18.91
CA ILE A 274 12.45 7.85 -18.04
C ILE A 274 13.95 7.66 -17.88
N ARG A 275 14.73 8.67 -18.27
CA ARG A 275 16.19 8.71 -18.06
C ARG A 275 16.54 9.94 -17.24
N CYS A 276 17.18 9.77 -16.09
CA CYS A 276 17.66 10.87 -15.28
C CYS A 276 19.19 10.91 -15.31
N ALA A 277 19.74 12.09 -15.57
CA ALA A 277 21.17 12.34 -15.54
C ALA A 277 21.50 13.40 -14.49
N ARG A 278 22.66 13.25 -13.84
CA ARG A 278 23.21 14.30 -12.98
C ARG A 278 23.81 15.37 -13.87
N THR A 279 23.40 16.62 -13.66
CA THR A 279 23.88 17.78 -14.41
C THR A 279 24.38 18.84 -13.44
N ARG A 280 25.18 19.80 -13.94
CA ARG A 280 25.57 21.00 -13.18
C ARG A 280 25.08 22.22 -13.94
N ARG A 281 24.47 23.18 -13.25
CA ARG A 281 24.05 24.46 -13.83
C ARG A 281 24.46 25.56 -12.87
N GLY A 282 25.41 26.41 -13.31
CA GLY A 282 26.02 27.44 -12.45
C GLY A 282 26.71 26.85 -11.22
N GLY A 283 27.46 25.74 -11.36
CA GLY A 283 28.15 25.07 -10.25
C GLY A 283 27.26 24.23 -9.33
N ALA A 284 25.94 24.45 -9.28
CA ALA A 284 25.03 23.70 -8.44
C ALA A 284 24.66 22.32 -9.04
N PRO A 285 24.67 21.23 -8.24
CA PRO A 285 24.25 19.91 -8.71
C PRO A 285 22.74 19.87 -8.96
N ARG A 286 22.36 19.41 -10.15
CA ARG A 286 20.98 19.22 -10.60
C ARG A 286 20.75 17.78 -11.05
N THR A 287 19.49 17.39 -11.13
CA THR A 287 19.09 16.17 -11.83
C THR A 287 18.15 16.56 -12.96
N THR A 288 18.54 16.23 -14.19
CA THR A 288 17.73 16.45 -15.37
C THR A 288 17.13 15.11 -15.77
N CYS A 289 15.81 15.01 -15.71
CA CYS A 289 15.08 13.83 -16.16
C CYS A 289 14.43 14.09 -17.52
N THR A 290 14.72 13.22 -18.48
CA THR A 290 14.08 13.18 -19.80
C THR A 290 13.06 12.06 -19.81
N ILE A 291 11.81 12.41 -20.11
CA ILE A 291 10.68 11.50 -20.20
C ILE A 291 10.28 11.43 -21.67
N THR A 292 10.34 10.25 -22.26
CA THR A 292 9.82 9.97 -23.61
C THR A 292 8.51 9.21 -23.50
N THR A 293 7.43 9.77 -24.05
CA THR A 293 6.07 9.25 -23.94
C THR A 293 5.43 9.11 -25.33
N ALA A 294 4.34 8.35 -25.41
CA ALA A 294 3.44 8.38 -26.55
C ALA A 294 2.74 9.76 -26.71
N THR A 295 2.18 10.01 -27.89
CA THR A 295 1.66 11.30 -28.39
C THR A 295 0.50 11.91 -27.59
N THR A 296 -0.15 11.12 -26.73
CA THR A 296 -1.33 11.56 -25.96
C THR A 296 -0.99 12.28 -24.65
N VAL A 297 0.24 12.16 -24.14
CA VAL A 297 0.66 12.87 -22.92
C VAL A 297 0.99 14.32 -23.26
N ARG A 298 0.44 15.27 -22.52
CA ARG A 298 0.69 16.72 -22.72
C ARG A 298 1.54 17.32 -21.61
N ARG A 299 1.48 16.75 -20.40
CA ARG A 299 2.17 17.29 -19.23
C ARG A 299 2.75 16.17 -18.38
N VAL A 300 3.88 16.45 -17.75
CA VAL A 300 4.50 15.61 -16.74
C VAL A 300 4.64 16.42 -15.46
N ALA A 301 4.13 15.89 -14.36
CA ALA A 301 4.36 16.40 -13.01
C ALA A 301 5.32 15.47 -12.27
N VAL A 302 6.26 16.04 -11.52
CA VAL A 302 7.18 15.27 -10.67
C VAL A 302 6.86 15.59 -9.23
N THR A 303 6.68 14.53 -8.43
CA THR A 303 6.39 14.61 -7.01
C THR A 303 7.45 13.90 -6.19
N PHE A 304 7.70 14.41 -4.98
CA PHE A 304 8.59 13.85 -3.98
C PHE A 304 7.87 13.89 -2.62
N GLN A 305 7.71 12.74 -1.98
CA GLN A 305 6.98 12.63 -0.71
C GLN A 305 5.58 13.30 -0.77
N GLY A 306 4.85 13.07 -1.86
CA GLY A 306 3.52 13.66 -2.10
C GLY A 306 3.52 15.15 -2.51
N ARG A 307 4.65 15.86 -2.43
CA ARG A 307 4.75 17.28 -2.83
C ARG A 307 5.25 17.43 -4.26
N ARG A 308 4.61 18.31 -5.04
CA ARG A 308 5.04 18.62 -6.42
C ARG A 308 6.36 19.39 -6.39
N VAL A 309 7.38 18.84 -7.05
CA VAL A 309 8.74 19.41 -7.12
C VAL A 309 9.13 19.85 -8.54
N GLY A 310 8.35 19.50 -9.56
CA GLY A 310 8.62 19.89 -10.94
C GLY A 310 7.41 19.73 -11.86
N ARG A 311 7.43 20.45 -12.98
CA ARG A 311 6.47 20.32 -14.08
C ARG A 311 7.13 20.58 -15.43
N ALA A 312 6.74 19.84 -16.46
CA ALA A 312 7.15 20.10 -17.83
C ALA A 312 6.03 19.79 -18.81
N ALA A 313 5.95 20.58 -19.88
CA ALA A 313 5.13 20.25 -21.04
C ALA A 313 5.84 19.20 -21.89
N VAL A 314 5.07 18.30 -22.49
CA VAL A 314 5.57 17.33 -23.48
C VAL A 314 5.56 18.01 -24.85
N ARG A 315 6.72 18.10 -25.49
CA ARG A 315 6.87 18.61 -26.88
C ARG A 315 7.53 17.53 -27.71
N GLY A 316 6.90 17.13 -28.83
CA GLY A 316 7.40 16.06 -29.68
C GLY A 316 7.57 14.71 -28.96
N GLY A 317 6.67 14.39 -28.00
CA GLY A 317 6.77 13.16 -27.20
C GLY A 317 7.86 13.18 -26.12
N VAL A 318 8.52 14.33 -25.89
CA VAL A 318 9.58 14.46 -24.89
C VAL A 318 9.26 15.56 -23.89
N ALA A 319 9.44 15.28 -22.60
CA ALA A 319 9.45 16.27 -21.53
C ALA A 319 10.80 16.24 -20.80
N ARG A 320 11.31 17.41 -20.44
CA ARG A 320 12.53 17.57 -19.63
C ARG A 320 12.19 18.29 -18.34
N VAL A 321 12.55 17.71 -17.20
CA VAL A 321 12.34 18.29 -15.88
C VAL A 321 13.68 18.44 -15.18
N GLU A 322 13.99 19.66 -14.73
CA GLU A 322 15.14 19.94 -13.86
C GLU A 322 14.69 19.93 -12.40
N LEU A 323 15.43 19.20 -11.56
CA LEU A 323 15.10 19.05 -10.13
C LEU A 323 16.20 19.64 -9.24
N PRO A 324 15.84 20.41 -8.20
CA PRO A 324 16.78 20.89 -7.20
C PRO A 324 17.15 19.75 -6.24
N ARG A 325 18.44 19.36 -6.23
CA ARG A 325 19.09 18.36 -5.34
C ARG A 325 18.90 16.88 -5.69
N LYS A 326 19.80 16.06 -5.13
CA LYS A 326 19.76 14.59 -5.14
C LYS A 326 18.51 14.10 -4.40
N ARG A 327 17.46 13.71 -5.13
CA ARG A 327 16.29 13.00 -4.57
C ARG A 327 16.43 11.53 -4.96
N ARG A 328 16.52 10.64 -3.97
CA ARG A 328 16.73 9.21 -4.22
C ARG A 328 15.50 8.53 -4.81
N ARG A 329 14.29 9.03 -4.58
CA ARG A 329 13.05 8.41 -5.06
C ARG A 329 12.09 9.48 -5.55
N LEU A 330 11.68 9.41 -6.80
CA LEU A 330 10.78 10.38 -7.45
C LEU A 330 9.58 9.67 -8.04
N ALA A 331 8.41 10.29 -7.99
CA ALA A 331 7.21 9.81 -8.68
C ALA A 331 6.85 10.77 -9.82
N PHE A 332 6.74 10.23 -11.03
CA PHE A 332 6.34 10.93 -12.24
C PHE A 332 4.88 10.61 -12.52
N VAL A 333 4.06 11.66 -12.61
CA VAL A 333 2.64 11.59 -12.94
C VAL A 333 2.45 12.13 -14.35
N LEU A 334 1.97 11.27 -15.25
CA LEU A 334 1.67 11.63 -16.63
C LEU A 334 0.24 12.18 -16.70
N GLN A 335 0.05 13.30 -17.39
CA GLN A 335 -1.24 13.97 -17.48
C GLN A 335 -1.64 14.31 -18.91
N ASP A 336 -2.93 14.23 -19.18
CA ASP A 336 -3.54 14.71 -20.43
C ASP A 336 -3.66 16.24 -20.46
N ALA A 337 -4.28 16.79 -21.52
CA ALA A 337 -4.52 18.23 -21.64
C ALA A 337 -5.45 18.78 -20.54
N ARG A 338 -6.31 17.94 -19.98
CA ARG A 338 -7.30 18.27 -18.94
C ARG A 338 -6.75 18.06 -17.52
N GLY A 339 -5.50 17.61 -17.38
CA GLY A 339 -4.85 17.35 -16.10
C GLY A 339 -5.19 16.01 -15.48
N ARG A 340 -5.89 15.11 -16.19
CA ARG A 340 -6.22 13.77 -15.70
C ARG A 340 -4.97 12.90 -15.67
N GLU A 341 -4.80 12.11 -14.61
CA GLU A 341 -3.70 11.17 -14.47
C GLU A 341 -3.87 10.01 -15.47
N LEU A 342 -2.90 9.87 -16.38
CA LEU A 342 -2.82 8.78 -17.34
C LEU A 342 -1.95 7.62 -16.83
N GLY A 343 -1.17 7.87 -15.77
CA GLY A 343 -0.33 6.86 -15.14
C GLY A 343 0.74 7.47 -14.24
N ARG A 344 1.27 6.61 -13.37
CA ARG A 344 2.31 6.95 -12.39
C ARG A 344 3.49 6.02 -12.51
N ARG A 345 4.71 6.57 -12.43
CA ARG A 345 5.95 5.78 -12.37
C ARG A 345 6.86 6.30 -11.27
N THR A 346 7.37 5.39 -10.45
CA THR A 346 8.35 5.72 -9.43
C THR A 346 9.73 5.31 -9.92
N LEU A 347 10.71 6.21 -9.79
CA LEU A 347 12.10 5.95 -10.13
C LEU A 347 13.00 6.22 -8.93
N THR A 348 13.89 5.29 -8.64
CA THR A 348 14.99 5.51 -7.70
C THR A 348 16.18 6.09 -8.48
N VAL A 349 16.55 7.34 -8.20
CA VAL A 349 17.67 8.01 -8.87
C VAL A 349 18.94 7.78 -8.04
N GLY A 350 19.70 6.75 -8.41
CA GLY A 350 21.02 6.45 -7.86
C GLY A 350 21.12 5.08 -7.20
N GLY A 351 21.44 4.08 -8.02
CA GLY A 351 22.63 3.25 -7.87
C GLY A 351 23.60 3.67 -8.95
#